data_AF-B1Y974-F1
#
_entry.id   AF-B1Y974-F1
#
_cell.length_a   1.000
_cell.length_b   1.000
_cell.length_c   1.000
_cell.angle_alpha   90.00
_cell.angle_beta   90.00
_cell.angle_gamma   90.00
#
_symmetry.space_group_name_H-M   'P 1'
#
loop_
_entity.id
_entity.type
_entity.pdbx_description
1 polymer ?
#
loop_
_entity_poly.entity_id
_entity_poly.type
_entity_poly.pdbx_seq_one_letter_code
_entity_poly.pdbx_strand_id
1 'polypeptide(L)' 'MYRLEIDVGGDELAIRVFKILEGEVRFARGRLYVAGGKIVAEAADASSLRSLLHTAMRALYIAEEVAALK' A
#
# COMPACT_ATOMS: atom_id res chain seq x y z
N MET A 1 1.58 -17.31 6.34
CA MET A 1 1.69 -15.84 6.26
C MET A 1 1.44 -15.47 4.82
N TYR A 2 0.51 -14.55 4.58
CA TYR A 2 0.14 -14.12 3.24
C TYR A 2 0.92 -12.86 2.88
N ARG A 3 1.28 -12.72 1.60
CA ARG A 3 2.05 -11.61 1.07
C ARG A 3 1.37 -11.07 -0.19
N LEU A 4 1.28 -9.75 -0.28
CA LEU A 4 0.80 -9.00 -1.43
C LEU A 4 1.92 -8.07 -1.86
N GLU A 5 2.18 -8.03 -3.16
CA GLU A 5 3.08 -7.07 -3.78
C GLU A 5 2.28 -6.27 -4.80
N ILE A 6 2.34 -4.95 -4.69
CA ILE A 6 1.70 -4.03 -5.63
C ILE A 6 2.81 -3.28 -6.33
N ASP A 7 2.93 -3.49 -7.64
CA ASP A 7 3.78 -2.68 -8.50
C ASP A 7 3.07 -1.36 -8.78
N VAL A 8 3.77 -0.26 -8.50
CA VAL A 8 3.24 1.10 -8.64
C VAL A 8 4.07 1.94 -9.61
N GLY A 9 4.89 1.30 -10.46
CA GLY A 9 5.55 1.96 -11.58
C GLY A 9 6.71 2.91 -11.20
N GLY A 10 7.16 2.92 -9.94
CA GLY A 10 8.34 3.67 -9.53
C GLY A 10 8.47 3.92 -8.02
N ASP A 11 9.69 4.13 -7.56
CA ASP A 11 10.01 4.34 -6.13
C ASP A 11 9.32 5.58 -5.53
N GLU A 12 9.21 6.67 -6.30
CA GLU A 12 8.62 7.92 -5.80
C GLU A 12 7.12 7.76 -5.47
N LEU A 13 6.36 7.13 -6.36
CA LEU A 13 4.95 6.85 -6.13
C LEU A 13 4.77 5.82 -5.00
N ALA A 14 5.62 4.79 -4.95
CA ALA A 14 5.61 3.80 -3.87
C ALA A 14 5.80 4.44 -2.49
N ILE A 15 6.80 5.32 -2.36
CA ILE A 15 7.08 6.02 -1.10
C ILE A 15 5.92 6.95 -0.73
N ARG A 16 5.35 7.67 -1.70
CA ARG A 16 4.24 8.60 -1.46
C ARG A 16 2.99 7.87 -0.97
N VAL A 17 2.60 6.79 -1.63
CA VAL A 17 1.46 5.97 -1.22
C VAL A 17 1.72 5.31 0.13
N PHE A 18 2.93 4.79 0.36
CA PHE A 18 3.31 4.23 1.66
C PHE A 18 3.12 5.22 2.81
N LYS A 19 3.54 6.48 2.65
CA LYS A 19 3.37 7.51 3.69
C LYS A 19 1.89 7.82 4.01
N ILE A 20 1.01 7.76 3.00
CA ILE A 20 -0.43 7.91 3.22
C ILE A 20 -0.95 6.72 4.04
N LEU A 21 -0.58 5.51 3.63
CA LEU A 21 -1.01 4.27 4.28
C LEU A 21 -0.49 4.13 5.71
N GLU A 22 0.76 4.55 5.98
CA GLU A 22 1.36 4.51 7.31
C GLU A 22 0.61 5.41 8.31
N GLY A 23 0.09 6.55 7.85
CA GLY A 23 -0.69 7.47 8.67
C GLY A 23 -2.12 6.96 8.98
N GLU A 24 -2.72 6.22 8.06
CA GLU A 24 -4.12 5.77 8.19
C GLU A 24 -4.27 4.38 8.80
N VAL A 25 -3.27 3.51 8.68
CA VAL A 25 -3.44 2.09 8.98
C VAL A 25 -2.50 1.59 10.06
N ARG A 26 -3.05 1.27 11.25
CA ARG A 26 -2.33 0.57 12.32
C ARG A 26 -2.40 -0.94 12.14
N PHE A 27 -1.30 -1.56 11.75
CA PHE A 27 -1.20 -3.02 11.56
C PHE A 27 -0.65 -3.75 12.79
N ALA A 28 -1.53 -4.26 13.65
CA ALA A 28 -1.10 -5.05 14.81
C ALA A 28 -0.64 -6.48 14.44
N ARG A 29 -1.08 -7.04 13.31
CA ARG A 29 -0.81 -8.43 12.89
C ARG A 29 -0.23 -8.56 11.47
N GLY A 30 0.38 -7.49 10.98
CA GLY A 30 0.89 -7.40 9.63
C GLY A 30 2.01 -6.37 9.49
N ARG A 31 2.51 -6.22 8.28
CA ARG A 31 3.60 -5.28 7.95
C ARG A 31 3.29 -4.63 6.61
N LEU A 32 3.59 -3.35 6.50
CA LEU A 32 3.57 -2.60 5.24
C LEU A 32 4.95 -1.96 5.07
N TYR A 33 5.54 -2.07 3.89
CA TYR A 33 6.83 -1.46 3.57
C TYR A 33 7.02 -1.28 2.05
N VAL A 34 8.04 -0.52 1.65
CA VAL A 34 8.43 -0.35 0.24
C VAL A 34 9.66 -1.22 -0.06
N ALA A 35 9.64 -1.91 -1.20
CA ALA A 35 10.79 -2.68 -1.67
C ALA A 35 10.86 -2.66 -3.20
N GLY A 36 11.91 -2.04 -3.75
CA GLY A 36 12.21 -2.03 -5.19
C GLY A 36 11.05 -1.54 -6.06
N GLY A 37 10.54 -0.33 -5.80
CA GLY A 37 9.43 0.26 -6.54
C GLY A 37 8.05 -0.31 -6.22
N LYS A 38 7.96 -1.25 -5.27
CA LYS A 38 6.70 -1.93 -4.91
C LYS A 38 6.27 -1.60 -3.49
N ILE A 39 4.96 -1.63 -3.28
CA ILE A 39 4.36 -1.67 -1.95
C ILE A 39 4.17 -3.13 -1.56
N VAL A 40 4.76 -3.53 -0.44
CA VAL A 40 4.67 -4.90 0.08
C VAL A 40 3.83 -4.90 1.34
N ALA A 41 2.84 -5.79 1.38
CA ALA A 41 1.96 -6.00 2.52
C ALA A 41 1.99 -7.47 2.95
N GLU A 42 2.20 -7.69 4.25
CA GLU A 42 2.23 -9.02 4.86
C GLU A 42 1.17 -9.11 5.96
N ALA A 43 0.43 -10.23 5.99
CA ALA A 43 -0.64 -10.46 6.95
C ALA A 43 -0.70 -11.92 7.43
N ALA A 44 -1.20 -12.12 8.65
CA ALA A 44 -1.37 -13.44 9.24
C ALA A 44 -2.41 -14.31 8.49
N ASP A 45 -3.45 -13.68 7.94
CA ASP A 45 -4.59 -14.35 7.31
C ASP A 45 -5.05 -13.63 6.02
N ALA A 46 -5.82 -14.34 5.20
CA ALA A 46 -6.29 -13.86 3.90
C ALA A 46 -7.31 -12.71 4.00
N SER A 47 -8.07 -12.63 5.10
CA SER A 47 -9.04 -11.56 5.31
C SER A 47 -8.33 -10.24 5.59
N SER A 48 -7.33 -10.27 6.47
CA SER A 48 -6.43 -9.16 6.75
C SER A 48 -5.71 -8.68 5.48
N LEU A 49 -5.23 -9.60 4.64
CA LEU A 49 -4.60 -9.26 3.36
C LEU A 49 -5.59 -8.60 2.37
N ARG A 50 -6.84 -9.06 2.33
CA ARG A 50 -7.88 -8.47 1.48
C ARG A 50 -8.18 -7.03 1.89
N SER A 51 -8.34 -6.78 3.18
CA SER A 51 -8.53 -5.42 3.70
C SER A 51 -7.36 -4.52 3.31
N LEU A 52 -6.13 -5.02 3.44
CA LEU A 52 -4.90 -4.37 2.99
C LEU A 52 -4.92 -3.98 1.52
N LEU A 53 -5.29 -4.93 0.65
CA LEU A 53 -5.40 -4.69 -0.78
C LEU A 53 -6.37 -3.55 -1.08
N HIS A 54 -7.57 -3.57 -0.48
CA HIS A 54 -8.55 -2.51 -0.71
C HIS A 54 -8.04 -1.14 -0.27
N THR A 55 -7.40 -1.05 0.90
CA THR A 55 -6.85 0.21 1.39
C THR A 55 -5.71 0.71 0.51
N ALA A 56 -4.78 -0.17 0.10
CA ALA A 56 -3.68 0.20 -0.77
C ALA A 56 -4.14 0.68 -2.15
N MET A 57 -5.10 -0.01 -2.77
CA MET A 57 -5.67 0.40 -4.07
C MET A 57 -6.41 1.74 -3.97
N ARG A 58 -7.10 2.00 -2.86
CA ARG A 58 -7.76 3.30 -2.63
C ARG A 58 -6.76 4.42 -2.46
N ALA A 59 -5.67 4.19 -1.72
CA ALA A 59 -4.61 5.19 -1.57
C ALA A 59 -3.90 5.47 -2.89
N LEU A 60 -3.66 4.44 -3.71
CA LEU A 60 -3.16 4.57 -5.08
C LEU A 60 -4.06 5.44 -5.94
N TYR A 61 -5.35 5.13 -6.00
CA TYR A 61 -6.33 5.93 -6.74
C TYR A 61 -6.31 7.40 -6.31
N ILE A 62 -6.33 7.67 -5.00
CA ILE A 62 -6.27 9.05 -4.50
C ILE A 62 -4.96 9.72 -4.88
N ALA A 63 -3.83 9.02 -4.77
CA ALA A 63 -2.52 9.58 -5.10
C ALA A 63 -2.40 9.93 -6.60
N GLU A 64 -2.96 9.10 -7.48
CA GLU A 64 -2.99 9.31 -8.93
C GLU A 64 -3.96 10.44 -9.32
N GLU A 65 -5.18 10.44 -8.80
CA GLU A 65 -6.17 11.49 -9.08
C GLU A 65 -5.69 12.86 -8.56
N VAL A 66 -5.10 12.92 -7.37
CA VAL A 66 -4.50 14.15 -6.84
C VAL A 66 -3.27 14.58 -7.65
N ALA A 67 -2.53 13.63 -8.25
CA ALA A 67 -1.43 13.96 -9.16
C ALA A 67 -1.96 14.51 -10.50
N ALA A 68 -3.07 13.99 -11.01
CA ALA A 68 -3.69 14.45 -12.26
C ALA A 68 -4.36 15.84 -12.17
N LEU A 69 -4.67 16.30 -10.96
CA LEU A 69 -5.25 17.63 -10.69
C LEU A 69 -4.21 18.76 -10.54
N LYS A 70 -2.91 18.46 -10.68
CA LYS A 70 -1.80 19.44 -10.64
C LYS A 70 -1.27 19.74 -12.02
#